data_AF-A0A370H8T2-F1
#
_entry.id   AF-A0A370H8T2-F1
#
_cell.length_a   1.000
_cell.length_b   1.000
_cell.length_c   1.000
_cell.angle_alpha   90.00
_cell.angle_beta   90.00
_cell.angle_gamma   90.00
#
_symmetry.space_group_name_H-M   'P 1'
#
loop_
_entity.id
_entity.type
_entity.pdbx_description
1 polymer ?
#
loop_
_entity_poly.entity_id
_entity_poly.type
_entity_poly.pdbx_seq_one_letter_code
_entity_poly.pdbx_strand_id
1 'polypeptide(L)'
;MSKACTRSPAEHSRSLPHLGLGLSLAIAISLGACAGVRGVMVPVSGSVPGTSTVDMLVATTRERTNPAEMFSGDRGPALAFANITVSIPPDQVRQVGEVQWPRQVPGNPATDFVTLKADVVDRDQALAWFHRTVRTIPKRQVLVFIHGFNNRFEDAVYRFAQIVHDSGAPVVPILFTWPSRGSVLA
;
A
#
# COMPACT_ATOMS: atom_id res chain seq x y z
N MET A 1 54.83 -20.48 67.69
CA MET A 1 54.13 -21.69 67.21
C MET A 1 53.31 -21.33 65.98
N SER A 2 53.53 -22.10 64.92
CA SER A 2 52.96 -22.13 63.54
C SER A 2 52.20 -20.95 62.95
N LYS A 3 52.82 -20.35 61.91
CA LYS A 3 52.14 -19.70 60.78
C LYS A 3 51.45 -20.77 59.93
N ALA A 4 50.14 -20.63 59.68
CA ALA A 4 49.44 -21.38 58.64
C ALA A 4 49.33 -20.50 57.39
N CYS A 5 49.89 -20.99 56.29
CA CYS A 5 49.90 -20.37 54.97
C CYS A 5 48.72 -20.93 54.16
N THR A 6 47.72 -20.11 53.85
CA THR A 6 46.60 -20.47 52.96
C THR A 6 46.94 -20.02 51.53
N ARG A 7 47.03 -20.97 50.59
CA ARG A 7 47.13 -20.68 49.14
C ARG A 7 45.76 -20.29 48.61
N SER A 8 45.69 -19.18 47.87
CA SER A 8 44.54 -18.78 47.08
C SER A 8 44.46 -19.59 45.77
N PRO A 9 43.28 -20.06 45.32
CA PRO A 9 43.13 -20.62 43.98
C PRO A 9 43.04 -19.48 42.94
N ALA A 10 43.75 -19.65 41.83
CA ALA A 10 43.66 -18.74 40.68
C ALA A 10 42.32 -18.92 39.97
N GLU A 11 41.46 -17.89 39.99
CA GLU A 11 40.27 -17.81 39.13
C GLU A 11 40.70 -17.64 37.66
N HIS A 12 40.40 -18.66 36.85
CA HIS A 12 40.51 -18.58 35.40
C HIS A 12 39.27 -17.84 34.87
N SER A 13 39.39 -16.53 34.65
CA SER A 13 38.38 -15.72 33.98
C SER A 13 38.25 -16.18 32.51
N ARG A 14 37.17 -16.92 32.20
CA ARG A 14 36.77 -17.17 30.82
C ARG A 14 36.05 -15.93 30.30
N SER A 15 36.75 -15.11 29.53
CA SER A 15 36.16 -14.03 28.74
C SER A 15 35.18 -14.61 27.72
N LEU A 16 33.88 -14.42 27.96
CA LEU A 16 32.83 -14.72 27.01
C LEU A 16 32.99 -13.83 25.77
N PRO A 17 32.76 -14.34 24.54
CA PRO A 17 32.96 -13.58 23.31
C PRO A 17 31.80 -12.58 23.12
N HIS A 18 31.85 -11.45 23.82
CA HIS A 18 30.89 -10.34 23.68
C HIS A 18 30.80 -9.81 22.23
N LEU A 19 31.85 -10.02 21.42
CA LEU A 19 31.91 -9.63 20.01
C LEU A 19 30.91 -10.38 19.12
N GLY A 20 30.66 -11.67 19.37
CA GLY A 20 29.76 -12.49 18.53
C GLY A 20 28.28 -12.19 18.78
N LEU A 21 27.92 -11.85 20.01
CA LEU A 21 26.56 -11.50 20.40
C LEU A 21 26.15 -10.11 19.87
N GLY A 22 27.08 -9.15 19.89
CA GLY A 22 26.86 -7.81 19.34
C GLY A 22 26.64 -7.79 17.82
N LEU A 23 27.41 -8.59 17.07
CA LEU A 23 27.26 -8.71 15.62
C LEU A 23 25.93 -9.38 15.22
N SER A 24 25.50 -10.40 15.98
CA SER A 24 24.24 -11.10 15.75
C SER A 24 23.02 -10.20 15.99
N LEU A 25 23.08 -9.33 17.01
CA LEU A 25 22.01 -8.38 17.32
C LEU A 25 21.92 -7.26 16.27
N ALA A 26 23.05 -6.78 15.75
CA ALA A 26 23.08 -5.77 14.67
C ALA A 26 22.51 -6.30 13.34
N ILE A 27 22.77 -7.58 13.02
CA ILE A 27 22.18 -8.25 11.85
C ILE A 27 20.67 -8.44 12.03
N ALA A 28 20.21 -8.82 13.23
CA ALA A 28 18.79 -8.99 13.52
C ALA A 28 17.99 -7.67 13.41
N ILE A 29 18.58 -6.53 13.79
CA ILE A 29 17.93 -5.20 13.72
C ILE A 29 17.86 -4.69 12.27
N SER A 30 18.81 -5.06 11.41
CA SER A 30 18.84 -4.59 10.00
C SER A 30 17.84 -5.29 9.08
N LEU A 31 17.19 -6.37 9.52
CA LEU A 31 16.21 -7.14 8.74
C LEU A 31 14.75 -6.62 8.86
N GLY A 32 14.46 -5.67 9.75
CA GLY A 32 13.10 -5.17 10.01
C GLY A 32 12.58 -4.09 9.06
N ALA A 33 13.39 -3.58 8.13
CA ALA A 33 13.12 -2.34 7.40
C ALA A 33 12.28 -2.49 6.11
N CYS A 34 11.82 -3.69 5.75
CA CYS A 34 11.17 -3.94 4.45
C CYS A 34 9.64 -3.93 4.47
N ALA A 35 8.99 -3.51 5.56
CA ALA A 35 7.54 -3.37 5.57
C ALA A 35 7.11 -2.07 4.87
N GLY A 36 6.42 -2.19 3.73
CA GLY A 36 5.86 -1.03 3.03
C GLY A 36 4.85 -0.26 3.88
N VAL A 37 4.71 1.04 3.60
CA VAL A 37 3.80 1.95 4.32
C VAL A 37 2.36 1.44 4.21
N ARG A 38 1.64 1.46 5.35
CA ARG A 38 0.23 1.05 5.44
C ARG A 38 -0.68 2.23 5.75
N GLY A 39 -1.97 2.06 5.46
CA GLY A 39 -2.99 3.05 5.80
C GLY A 39 -3.18 4.13 4.74
N VAL A 40 -2.65 3.94 3.54
CA VAL A 40 -2.72 4.93 2.44
C VAL A 40 -4.13 5.13 1.88
N MET A 41 -5.09 4.30 2.25
CA MET A 41 -6.50 4.47 1.86
C MET A 41 -7.25 5.46 2.75
N VAL A 42 -6.65 5.94 3.85
CA VAL A 42 -7.22 7.06 4.62
C VAL A 42 -7.19 8.32 3.75
N PRO A 43 -8.36 8.92 3.44
CA PRO A 43 -8.39 10.10 2.58
C PRO A 43 -7.65 11.30 3.16
N VAL A 44 -6.92 12.00 2.30
CA VAL A 44 -6.27 13.28 2.62
C VAL A 44 -7.13 14.42 2.09
N SER A 45 -7.32 15.46 2.91
CA SER A 45 -8.06 16.66 2.53
C SER A 45 -7.18 17.63 1.74
N GLY A 46 -7.78 18.29 0.75
CA GLY A 46 -7.17 19.38 -0.01
C GLY A 46 -6.72 18.99 -1.41
N SER A 47 -6.65 19.98 -2.28
CA SER A 47 -6.12 19.86 -3.63
C SER A 47 -4.83 20.68 -3.74
N VAL A 48 -3.76 20.07 -4.24
CA VAL A 48 -2.53 20.79 -4.58
C VAL A 48 -2.59 21.22 -6.05
N PRO A 49 -2.36 22.51 -6.38
CA PRO A 49 -2.32 22.95 -7.78
C PRO A 49 -1.37 22.12 -8.63
N GLY A 50 -1.79 21.78 -9.85
CA GLY A 50 -1.01 20.98 -10.79
C GLY A 50 -1.11 19.46 -10.58
N THR A 51 -1.76 18.99 -9.51
CA THR A 51 -2.08 17.56 -9.38
C THR A 51 -3.19 17.14 -10.33
N SER A 52 -3.15 15.88 -10.74
CA SER A 52 -4.23 15.23 -11.50
C SER A 52 -5.00 14.29 -10.62
N THR A 53 -6.25 13.97 -10.99
CA THR A 53 -7.07 13.00 -10.27
C THR A 53 -7.53 11.86 -11.17
N VAL A 54 -7.62 10.67 -10.59
CA VAL A 54 -8.27 9.51 -11.20
C VAL A 54 -9.40 9.07 -10.27
N ASP A 55 -10.64 9.19 -10.75
CA ASP A 55 -11.84 8.67 -10.09
C ASP A 55 -12.21 7.31 -10.69
N MET A 56 -12.25 6.26 -9.88
CA MET A 56 -12.44 4.88 -10.33
C MET A 56 -13.47 4.12 -9.51
N LEU A 57 -14.15 3.19 -10.18
CA LEU A 57 -14.98 2.19 -9.52
C LEU A 57 -14.16 0.92 -9.30
N VAL A 58 -14.23 0.39 -8.09
CA VAL A 58 -13.62 -0.88 -7.71
C VAL A 58 -14.73 -1.91 -7.48
N ALA A 59 -14.61 -3.07 -8.07
CA ALA A 59 -15.38 -4.26 -7.73
C ALA A 59 -14.44 -5.31 -7.11
N THR A 60 -14.84 -5.98 -6.04
CA THR A 60 -13.92 -6.86 -5.32
C THR A 60 -14.61 -8.05 -4.67
N THR A 61 -13.91 -9.19 -4.63
CA THR A 61 -14.31 -10.36 -3.85
C THR A 61 -13.46 -10.53 -2.58
N ARG A 62 -12.73 -9.48 -2.18
CA ARG A 62 -11.94 -9.46 -0.94
C ARG A 62 -12.84 -9.23 0.28
N GLU A 63 -12.40 -9.72 1.43
CA GLU A 63 -13.05 -9.46 2.70
C GLU A 63 -12.85 -8.00 3.14
N ARG A 64 -13.87 -7.44 3.78
CA ARG A 64 -13.84 -6.09 4.33
C ARG A 64 -12.98 -6.04 5.59
N THR A 65 -12.21 -4.97 5.74
CA THR A 65 -11.40 -4.73 6.95
C THR A 65 -11.58 -3.29 7.43
N ASN A 66 -10.57 -2.74 8.11
CA ASN A 66 -10.53 -1.38 8.61
C ASN A 66 -10.52 -0.33 7.48
N PRO A 67 -10.93 0.93 7.73
CA PRO A 67 -10.96 1.98 6.71
C PRO A 67 -9.60 2.32 6.07
N ALA A 68 -8.50 2.12 6.78
CA ALA A 68 -7.16 2.46 6.31
C ALA A 68 -6.61 1.47 5.26
N GLU A 69 -7.15 0.25 5.22
CA GLU A 69 -6.83 -0.79 4.22
C GLU A 69 -8.02 -1.14 3.31
N MET A 70 -9.26 -0.82 3.73
CA MET A 70 -10.56 -1.11 3.10
C MET A 70 -10.91 -2.60 2.92
N PHE A 71 -10.04 -3.36 2.25
CA PHE A 71 -10.23 -4.77 1.92
C PHE A 71 -8.94 -5.57 2.15
N SER A 72 -9.06 -6.75 2.75
CA SER A 72 -7.94 -7.61 3.10
C SER A 72 -7.46 -8.49 1.92
N GLY A 73 -6.50 -9.37 2.19
CA GLY A 73 -6.08 -10.43 1.28
C GLY A 73 -7.01 -11.63 1.24
N ASP A 74 -7.95 -11.73 2.17
CA ASP A 74 -8.82 -12.90 2.32
C ASP A 74 -10.09 -12.76 1.46
N ARG A 75 -10.78 -13.87 1.24
CA ARG A 75 -11.99 -13.91 0.43
C ARG A 75 -13.19 -13.45 1.24
N GLY A 76 -13.91 -12.45 0.73
CA GLY A 76 -15.17 -12.02 1.30
C GLY A 76 -16.33 -12.96 0.95
N PRO A 77 -17.44 -12.89 1.71
CA PRO A 77 -18.61 -13.75 1.49
C PRO A 77 -19.41 -13.38 0.23
N ALA A 78 -19.23 -12.17 -0.30
CA ALA A 78 -19.95 -11.65 -1.47
C ALA A 78 -19.10 -10.63 -2.24
N LEU A 79 -19.59 -10.25 -3.42
CA LEU A 79 -19.03 -9.14 -4.21
C LEU A 79 -19.30 -7.80 -3.50
N ALA A 80 -18.29 -6.95 -3.39
CA ALA A 80 -18.37 -5.61 -2.83
C ALA A 80 -17.86 -4.56 -3.82
N PHE A 81 -18.21 -3.29 -3.59
CA PHE A 81 -17.83 -2.18 -4.46
C PHE A 81 -17.23 -1.02 -3.66
N ALA A 82 -16.38 -0.23 -4.30
CA ALA A 82 -15.88 1.02 -3.75
C ALA A 82 -15.73 2.07 -4.85
N ASN A 83 -15.89 3.34 -4.50
CA ASN A 83 -15.58 4.48 -5.34
C ASN A 83 -14.36 5.20 -4.74
N ILE A 84 -13.26 5.20 -5.48
CA ILE A 84 -11.97 5.71 -5.02
C ILE A 84 -11.50 6.83 -5.95
N THR A 85 -11.06 7.93 -5.35
CA THR A 85 -10.39 9.01 -6.07
C THR A 85 -8.94 9.10 -5.60
N VAL A 86 -7.99 9.02 -6.54
CA VAL A 86 -6.56 9.12 -6.28
C VAL A 86 -6.03 10.43 -6.86
N SER A 87 -5.25 11.17 -6.08
CA SER A 87 -4.43 12.30 -6.54
C SER A 87 -3.09 11.80 -7.03
N ILE A 88 -2.61 12.37 -8.13
CA ILE A 88 -1.32 12.07 -8.75
C ILE A 88 -0.51 13.36 -8.80
N PRO A 89 0.76 13.34 -8.33
CA PRO A 89 1.62 14.52 -8.31
C PRO A 89 1.93 15.01 -9.73
N PRO A 90 2.32 16.29 -9.92
CA PRO A 90 2.68 16.81 -11.24
C PRO A 90 3.82 16.03 -11.90
N ASP A 91 3.77 15.85 -13.21
CA ASP A 91 4.78 15.13 -14.00
C ASP A 91 6.21 15.67 -13.82
N GLN A 92 6.36 16.95 -13.49
CA GLN A 92 7.66 17.59 -13.27
C GLN A 92 8.35 17.14 -11.98
N VAL A 93 7.62 16.55 -11.04
CA VAL A 93 8.13 16.14 -9.72
C VAL A 93 7.97 14.63 -9.44
N ARG A 94 7.51 13.87 -10.43
CA ARG A 94 7.34 12.42 -10.34
C ARG A 94 8.03 11.70 -11.49
N GLN A 95 8.18 10.38 -11.36
CA GLN A 95 8.65 9.52 -12.45
C GLN A 95 7.46 8.82 -13.11
N VAL A 96 7.21 9.13 -14.39
CA VAL A 96 6.15 8.50 -15.19
C VAL A 96 6.40 6.98 -15.29
N GLY A 97 5.33 6.19 -15.18
CA GLY A 97 5.41 4.72 -15.13
C GLY A 97 5.60 4.14 -13.71
N GLU A 98 5.92 4.98 -12.73
CA GLU A 98 6.11 4.58 -11.34
C GLU A 98 5.04 5.17 -10.42
N VAL A 99 4.71 4.43 -9.37
CA VAL A 99 3.86 4.92 -8.29
C VAL A 99 4.77 5.54 -7.24
N GLN A 100 4.66 6.85 -7.03
CA GLN A 100 5.38 7.54 -5.95
C GLN A 100 4.62 7.33 -4.63
N TRP A 101 5.06 6.33 -3.87
CA TRP A 101 4.44 5.98 -2.61
C TRP A 101 4.78 7.00 -1.51
N PRO A 102 3.80 7.36 -0.65
CA PRO A 102 4.09 8.17 0.51
C PRO A 102 5.02 7.42 1.46
N ARG A 103 6.02 8.12 2.03
CA ARG A 103 6.94 7.54 3.01
C ARG A 103 6.34 7.45 4.42
N GLN A 104 5.28 8.19 4.66
CA GLN A 104 4.52 8.24 5.91
C GLN A 104 3.07 8.61 5.60
N VAL A 105 2.14 8.26 6.50
CA VAL A 105 0.73 8.64 6.37
C VAL A 105 0.41 9.76 7.37
N PRO A 106 -0.29 10.84 6.98
CA PRO A 106 -0.83 11.11 5.64
C PRO A 106 0.26 11.46 4.62
N GLY A 107 0.04 11.04 3.36
CA GLY A 107 0.93 11.39 2.25
C GLY A 107 0.78 12.84 1.80
N ASN A 108 1.72 13.32 0.98
CA ASN A 108 1.69 14.66 0.42
C ASN A 108 1.27 14.62 -1.07
N PRO A 109 0.08 15.14 -1.45
CA PRO A 109 -0.35 15.16 -2.85
C PRO A 109 0.60 15.89 -3.81
N ALA A 110 1.47 16.76 -3.31
CA ALA A 110 2.47 17.44 -4.13
C ALA A 110 3.61 16.52 -4.60
N THR A 111 3.86 15.40 -3.91
CA THR A 111 5.00 14.50 -4.17
C THR A 111 4.59 13.03 -4.31
N ASP A 112 3.44 12.65 -3.77
CA ASP A 112 3.03 11.27 -3.59
C ASP A 112 1.66 11.02 -4.23
N PHE A 113 1.41 9.77 -4.59
CA PHE A 113 0.07 9.28 -4.83
C PHE A 113 -0.69 9.25 -3.50
N VAL A 114 -1.84 9.91 -3.44
CA VAL A 114 -2.67 9.93 -2.23
C VAL A 114 -4.13 9.65 -2.55
N THR A 115 -4.81 9.01 -1.61
CA THR A 115 -6.26 8.81 -1.68
C THR A 115 -6.96 10.10 -1.25
N LEU A 116 -7.86 10.61 -2.09
CA LEU A 116 -8.73 11.76 -1.79
C LEU A 116 -10.14 11.34 -1.38
N LYS A 117 -10.57 10.14 -1.81
CA LYS A 117 -11.88 9.57 -1.51
C LYS A 117 -11.78 8.05 -1.50
N ALA A 118 -12.45 7.40 -0.56
CA ALA A 118 -12.39 5.95 -0.33
C ALA A 118 -13.75 5.43 0.16
N ASP A 119 -14.79 5.59 -0.64
CA ASP A 119 -16.15 5.26 -0.22
C ASP A 119 -16.47 3.82 -0.60
N VAL A 120 -16.98 3.04 0.35
CA VAL A 120 -17.65 1.79 -0.03
C VAL A 120 -19.09 2.08 -0.38
N VAL A 121 -19.47 1.58 -1.54
CA VAL A 121 -20.76 1.82 -2.17
C VAL A 121 -21.48 0.49 -2.36
N ASP A 122 -22.80 0.54 -2.38
CA ASP A 122 -23.60 -0.61 -2.81
C ASP A 122 -23.59 -0.74 -4.35
N ARG A 123 -24.24 -1.80 -4.84
CA ARG A 123 -24.33 -2.10 -6.27
C ARG A 123 -25.06 -1.01 -7.05
N ASP A 124 -26.11 -0.43 -6.49
CA ASP A 124 -26.93 0.56 -7.20
C ASP A 124 -26.18 1.88 -7.32
N GLN A 125 -25.48 2.29 -6.27
CA GLN A 125 -24.54 3.41 -6.27
C GLN A 125 -23.40 3.20 -7.27
N ALA A 126 -22.82 1.99 -7.33
CA ALA A 126 -21.78 1.63 -8.29
C ALA A 126 -22.28 1.74 -9.75
N LEU A 127 -23.46 1.18 -10.05
CA LEU A 127 -24.08 1.28 -11.37
C LEU A 127 -24.45 2.72 -11.72
N ALA A 128 -24.94 3.50 -10.76
CA ALA A 128 -25.25 4.90 -10.95
C ALA A 128 -24.00 5.72 -11.26
N TRP A 129 -22.88 5.48 -10.57
CA TRP A 129 -21.59 6.08 -10.90
C TRP A 129 -21.17 5.70 -12.31
N PHE A 130 -21.19 4.41 -12.66
CA PHE A 130 -20.80 3.92 -13.98
C PHE A 130 -21.61 4.58 -15.10
N HIS A 131 -22.95 4.62 -14.97
CA HIS A 131 -23.83 5.24 -15.97
C HIS A 131 -23.59 6.73 -16.13
N ARG A 132 -23.24 7.46 -15.06
CA ARG A 132 -22.88 8.88 -15.15
C ARG A 132 -21.53 9.05 -15.83
N THR A 133 -20.50 8.32 -15.41
CA THR A 133 -19.13 8.45 -15.92
C THR A 133 -19.02 8.02 -17.38
N VAL A 134 -19.65 6.92 -17.78
CA VAL A 134 -19.57 6.44 -19.18
C VAL A 134 -20.18 7.41 -20.20
N ARG A 135 -21.07 8.31 -19.76
CA ARG A 135 -21.66 9.35 -20.60
C ARG A 135 -20.70 10.52 -20.85
N THR A 136 -19.69 10.72 -20.01
CA THR A 136 -18.69 11.79 -20.17
C THR A 136 -17.52 11.37 -21.07
N ILE A 137 -17.39 10.06 -21.34
CA ILE A 137 -16.27 9.48 -22.09
C ILE A 137 -16.60 9.35 -23.59
N PRO A 138 -15.76 9.88 -24.50
CA PRO A 138 -15.87 9.66 -25.94
C PRO A 138 -15.97 8.16 -26.28
N LYS A 139 -16.90 7.82 -27.17
CA LYS A 139 -17.15 6.41 -27.58
C LYS A 139 -17.49 5.45 -26.43
N ARG A 140 -17.75 5.95 -25.21
CA ARG A 140 -18.18 5.16 -24.04
C ARG A 140 -17.21 4.02 -23.69
N GLN A 141 -15.91 4.24 -23.91
CA GLN A 141 -14.90 3.21 -23.69
C GLN A 141 -14.67 2.97 -22.19
N VAL A 142 -14.45 1.71 -21.84
CA VAL A 142 -14.21 1.27 -20.46
C VAL A 142 -12.88 0.53 -20.43
N LEU A 143 -12.04 0.84 -19.46
CA LEU A 143 -10.84 0.07 -19.16
C LEU A 143 -11.06 -0.70 -17.86
N VAL A 144 -11.05 -2.02 -17.95
CA VAL A 144 -11.12 -2.90 -16.78
C VAL A 144 -9.71 -3.43 -16.50
N PHE A 145 -9.19 -3.15 -15.31
CA PHE A 145 -7.90 -3.67 -14.88
C PHE A 145 -8.08 -4.73 -13.78
N ILE A 146 -7.35 -5.83 -13.92
CA ILE A 146 -7.33 -6.94 -12.97
C ILE A 146 -5.87 -7.15 -12.54
N HIS A 147 -5.60 -7.06 -11.25
CA HIS A 147 -4.24 -7.20 -10.72
C HIS A 147 -3.77 -8.67 -10.68
N GLY A 148 -2.46 -8.87 -10.45
CA GLY A 148 -1.82 -10.19 -10.32
C GLY A 148 -1.89 -10.79 -8.92
N PHE A 149 -1.07 -11.82 -8.66
CA PHE A 149 -1.10 -12.64 -7.44
C PHE A 149 -0.35 -12.07 -6.23
N ASN A 150 0.49 -11.06 -6.44
CA ASN A 150 1.32 -10.44 -5.40
C ASN A 150 0.94 -8.96 -5.22
N ASN A 151 -0.35 -8.70 -5.03
CA ASN A 151 -0.86 -7.35 -4.82
C ASN A 151 -1.80 -7.30 -3.62
N ARG A 152 -1.56 -6.32 -2.74
CA ARG A 152 -2.53 -5.85 -1.76
C ARG A 152 -3.59 -4.98 -2.47
N PHE A 153 -4.61 -4.54 -1.73
CA PHE A 153 -5.69 -3.76 -2.30
C PHE A 153 -5.19 -2.39 -2.78
N GLU A 154 -4.45 -1.69 -1.93
CA GLU A 154 -3.87 -0.38 -2.22
C GLU A 154 -2.88 -0.41 -3.38
N ASP A 155 -2.11 -1.49 -3.54
CA ASP A 155 -1.16 -1.67 -4.65
C ASP A 155 -1.90 -1.64 -5.99
N ALA A 156 -3.03 -2.34 -6.06
CA ALA A 156 -3.85 -2.43 -7.26
C ALA A 156 -4.52 -1.09 -7.58
N VAL A 157 -4.99 -0.36 -6.57
CA VAL A 157 -5.60 0.96 -6.71
C VAL A 157 -4.60 1.97 -7.27
N TYR A 158 -3.44 2.13 -6.63
CA TYR A 158 -2.46 3.13 -7.06
C TYR A 158 -1.80 2.76 -8.39
N ARG A 159 -1.53 1.47 -8.63
CA ARG A 159 -1.02 1.03 -9.93
C ARG A 159 -2.02 1.31 -11.06
N PHE A 160 -3.31 1.08 -10.83
CA PHE A 160 -4.30 1.36 -11.86
C PHE A 160 -4.50 2.86 -12.08
N ALA A 161 -4.46 3.68 -11.03
CA ALA A 161 -4.47 5.14 -11.16
C ALA A 161 -3.30 5.62 -12.03
N GLN A 162 -2.09 5.09 -11.78
CA GLN A 162 -0.89 5.38 -12.58
C GLN A 162 -1.09 4.99 -14.06
N ILE A 163 -1.58 3.79 -14.34
CA ILE A 163 -1.82 3.33 -15.73
C ILE A 163 -2.84 4.22 -16.44
N VAL A 164 -3.97 4.53 -15.80
CA VAL A 164 -5.03 5.36 -16.40
C VAL A 164 -4.49 6.74 -16.73
N HIS A 165 -3.83 7.39 -15.76
CA HIS A 165 -3.28 8.72 -15.93
C HIS A 165 -2.18 8.78 -16.99
N ASP A 166 -1.18 7.89 -16.90
CA ASP A 166 -0.03 7.89 -17.80
C ASP A 166 -0.40 7.47 -19.23
N SER A 167 -1.50 6.73 -19.41
CA SER A 167 -1.98 6.35 -20.74
C SER A 167 -2.59 7.51 -21.53
N GLY A 168 -3.09 8.56 -20.85
CA GLY A 168 -3.89 9.62 -21.45
C GLY A 168 -5.19 9.14 -22.12
N ALA A 169 -5.58 7.88 -21.93
CA ALA A 169 -6.71 7.28 -22.62
C ALA A 169 -8.03 7.82 -22.05
N PRO A 170 -8.97 8.29 -22.88
CA PRO A 170 -10.28 8.71 -22.43
C PRO A 170 -11.16 7.46 -22.18
N VAL A 171 -11.08 6.90 -20.98
CA VAL A 171 -11.78 5.67 -20.59
C VAL A 171 -12.48 5.82 -19.24
N VAL A 172 -13.51 5.02 -19.00
CA VAL A 172 -14.05 4.80 -17.65
C VAL A 172 -13.13 3.80 -16.93
N PRO A 173 -12.47 4.16 -15.83
CA PRO A 173 -11.60 3.25 -15.11
C PRO A 173 -12.38 2.37 -14.14
N ILE A 174 -12.32 1.05 -14.36
CA ILE A 174 -12.87 0.03 -13.47
C ILE A 174 -11.75 -0.89 -13.00
N LEU A 175 -11.57 -0.99 -11.69
CA LEU A 175 -10.65 -1.93 -11.07
C LEU A 175 -11.42 -3.16 -10.59
N PHE A 176 -10.92 -4.35 -10.90
CA PHE A 176 -11.34 -5.56 -10.20
C PHE A 176 -10.22 -6.07 -9.30
N THR A 177 -10.51 -6.32 -8.02
CA THR A 177 -9.55 -6.90 -7.08
C THR A 177 -10.01 -8.26 -6.56
N TRP A 178 -9.14 -9.27 -6.68
CA TRP A 178 -9.36 -10.64 -6.20
C TRP A 178 -8.53 -10.90 -4.93
N PRO A 179 -8.81 -11.93 -4.11
CA PRO A 179 -8.17 -12.14 -2.80
C PRO A 179 -6.74 -12.67 -2.94
N SER A 180 -5.86 -11.83 -3.48
CA SER A 180 -4.42 -11.97 -3.41
C SER A 180 -3.93 -11.43 -2.08
N ARG A 181 -3.10 -12.20 -1.39
CA ARG A 181 -2.51 -11.83 -0.10
C ARG A 181 -1.30 -10.89 -0.22
N GLY A 182 -0.87 -10.54 -1.43
CA GLY A 182 0.29 -9.68 -1.61
C GLY A 182 1.60 -10.33 -1.17
N SER A 183 1.69 -11.65 -1.35
CA SER A 183 2.93 -12.40 -1.15
C SER A 183 3.03 -13.53 -2.16
N VAL A 184 4.27 -13.82 -2.58
CA VAL A 184 4.58 -14.98 -3.44
C VAL A 184 4.44 -16.30 -2.68
N LEU A 185 4.48 -16.27 -1.35
CA LEU A 185 4.54 -17.43 -0.46
C LEU A 185 3.29 -17.54 0.44
N ALA A 186 2.18 -16.93 0.02
CA ALA A 186 1.02 -16.64 0.86
C ALA A 186 0.02 -17.79 1.05
#